data_AF-A0A8J6GYP9-F1
#
_entry.id   AF-A0A8J6GYP9-F1
#
_cell.length_a   1.000
_cell.length_b   1.000
_cell.length_c   1.000
_cell.angle_alpha   90.00
_cell.angle_beta   90.00
_cell.angle_gamma   90.00
#
_symmetry.space_group_name_H-M   'P 1'
#
loop_
_entity.id
_entity.type
_entity.pdbx_description
1 polymer ?
#
loop_
_entity_poly.entity_id
_entity_poly.type
_entity_poly.pdbx_seq_one_letter_code
_entity_poly.pdbx_strand_id
1 'polypeptide(L)'
;MGQAAEELKQELEATAEEVLGRLKSHQLFQSDWDIAAFVVFLTFVGTVVLLLLLVVLHCCCCCCTTSPRSRKVSPGKEKPKGVDNLALEP
;
A
#
# COMPACT_ATOMS: atom_id res chain seq x y z
N MET A 1 14.90 -2.25 -21.24
CA MET A 1 13.78 -2.71 -20.38
C MET A 1 12.42 -2.18 -20.83
N GLY A 2 12.32 -1.10 -21.61
CA GLY A 2 11.02 -0.55 -22.07
C GLY A 2 10.26 -1.41 -23.11
N GLN A 3 10.95 -2.11 -24.02
CA GLN A 3 10.28 -2.89 -25.08
C GLN A 3 9.47 -4.08 -24.55
N ALA A 4 9.95 -4.75 -23.51
CA ALA A 4 9.21 -5.82 -22.85
C ALA A 4 7.96 -5.29 -22.13
N ALA A 5 7.99 -4.07 -21.60
CA ALA A 5 6.81 -3.47 -20.98
C ALA A 5 5.74 -3.10 -22.02
N GLU A 6 6.15 -2.66 -23.21
CA GLU A 6 5.23 -2.32 -24.30
C GLU A 6 4.57 -3.56 -24.91
N GLU A 7 5.32 -4.64 -25.18
CA GLU A 7 4.74 -5.92 -25.65
C GLU A 7 3.76 -6.50 -24.62
N LEU A 8 4.14 -6.49 -23.33
CA LEU A 8 3.30 -7.00 -22.24
C LEU A 8 2.04 -6.17 -22.06
N LYS A 9 2.11 -4.86 -22.29
CA LYS A 9 0.95 -3.96 -22.26
C LYS A 9 0.01 -4.26 -23.42
N GLN A 10 0.55 -4.52 -24.61
CA GLN A 10 -0.22 -4.80 -25.81
C GLN A 10 -0.93 -6.18 -25.72
N GLU A 11 -0.26 -7.18 -25.17
CA GLU A 11 -0.87 -8.49 -24.86
C GLU A 11 -1.94 -8.39 -23.77
N LEU A 12 -1.72 -7.56 -22.74
CA LEU A 12 -2.70 -7.32 -21.68
C LEU A 12 -3.94 -6.60 -22.22
N GLU A 13 -3.78 -5.59 -23.09
CA GLU A 13 -4.90 -4.89 -23.74
C GLU A 13 -5.71 -5.83 -24.64
N ALA A 14 -5.06 -6.63 -25.48
CA ALA A 14 -5.74 -7.59 -26.34
C ALA A 14 -6.51 -8.65 -25.52
N THR A 15 -5.88 -9.16 -24.45
CA THR A 15 -6.51 -10.12 -23.54
C THR A 15 -7.67 -9.47 -22.79
N ALA A 16 -7.51 -8.22 -22.33
CA ALA A 16 -8.54 -7.46 -21.63
C ALA A 16 -9.77 -7.21 -22.52
N GLU A 17 -9.57 -6.81 -23.77
CA GLU A 17 -10.62 -6.60 -24.77
C GLU A 17 -11.37 -7.91 -25.08
N GLU A 18 -10.67 -9.04 -25.22
CA GLU A 18 -11.31 -10.34 -25.47
C GLU A 18 -12.14 -10.81 -24.26
N VAL A 19 -11.62 -10.68 -23.04
CA VAL A 19 -12.37 -11.06 -21.84
C VAL A 19 -13.51 -10.09 -21.55
N LEU A 20 -13.34 -8.78 -21.74
CA LEU A 20 -14.42 -7.80 -21.61
C LEU A 20 -15.49 -8.04 -22.68
N GLY A 21 -15.09 -8.31 -23.92
CA GLY A 21 -15.99 -8.65 -25.01
C GLY A 21 -16.80 -9.89 -24.69
N ARG A 22 -16.18 -10.93 -24.10
CA ARG A 22 -16.88 -12.14 -23.66
C ARG A 22 -17.75 -11.93 -22.42
N LEU A 23 -17.32 -11.14 -21.44
CA LEU A 23 -18.13 -10.78 -20.26
C LEU A 23 -19.32 -9.90 -20.62
N LYS A 24 -19.18 -9.04 -21.64
CA LYS A 24 -20.24 -8.18 -22.17
C LYS A 24 -21.21 -8.95 -23.07
N SER A 25 -20.71 -9.96 -23.79
CA SER A 25 -21.52 -10.83 -24.65
C SER A 25 -22.31 -11.87 -23.87
N HIS A 26 -21.76 -12.38 -22.75
CA HIS A 26 -22.58 -13.09 -21.77
C HIS A 26 -23.48 -12.07 -21.08
N GLN A 27 -24.76 -12.37 -20.98
CA GLN A 27 -25.86 -11.53 -20.51
C GLN A 27 -25.76 -11.11 -19.01
N LEU A 28 -24.59 -10.65 -18.52
CA LEU A 28 -24.40 -10.18 -17.15
C LEU A 28 -25.16 -8.87 -16.84
N PHE A 29 -25.79 -8.26 -17.84
CA PHE A 29 -26.47 -6.96 -17.75
C PHE A 29 -27.96 -7.00 -18.11
N GLN A 30 -28.59 -8.17 -18.24
CA GLN A 30 -30.00 -8.26 -18.66
C GLN A 30 -31.01 -8.12 -17.51
N SER A 31 -30.57 -8.37 -16.28
CA SER A 31 -31.41 -8.31 -15.08
C SER A 31 -30.81 -7.33 -14.07
N ASP A 32 -31.64 -6.43 -13.53
CA ASP A 32 -31.22 -5.46 -12.50
C ASP A 32 -30.60 -6.15 -11.27
N TRP A 33 -31.02 -7.38 -10.99
CA TRP A 33 -30.47 -8.22 -9.92
C TRP A 33 -29.05 -8.74 -10.20
N ASP A 34 -28.72 -9.03 -11.46
CA ASP A 34 -27.36 -9.47 -11.83
C ASP A 34 -26.37 -8.31 -11.74
N ILE A 35 -26.80 -7.10 -12.10
CA ILE A 35 -26.02 -5.87 -11.89
C ILE A 35 -25.79 -5.63 -10.40
N ALA A 36 -26.82 -5.77 -9.57
CA ALA A 36 -26.68 -5.61 -8.12
C ALA A 36 -25.69 -6.63 -7.55
N ALA A 37 -25.81 -7.91 -7.92
CA ALA A 37 -24.89 -8.96 -7.51
C ALA A 37 -23.45 -8.69 -7.99
N PHE A 38 -23.29 -8.21 -9.23
CA PHE A 38 -21.99 -7.86 -9.80
C PHE A 38 -21.33 -6.68 -9.06
N VAL A 39 -22.09 -5.63 -8.73
CA VAL A 39 -21.59 -4.49 -7.95
C VAL A 39 -21.15 -4.92 -6.55
N VAL A 40 -21.93 -5.77 -5.87
CA VAL A 40 -21.56 -6.33 -4.56
C VAL A 40 -20.29 -7.18 -4.67
N PHE A 41 -20.19 -8.01 -5.69
CA PHE A 41 -19.00 -8.82 -5.94
C PHE A 41 -17.76 -7.94 -6.20
N LEU A 42 -17.87 -6.93 -7.06
CA LEU A 42 -16.79 -5.99 -7.35
C LEU A 42 -16.38 -5.16 -6.13
N THR A 43 -17.33 -4.74 -5.30
CA THR A 43 -17.00 -4.03 -4.05
C THR A 43 -16.30 -4.95 -3.05
N PHE A 44 -16.72 -6.22 -2.93
CA PHE A 44 -16.02 -7.20 -2.11
C PHE A 44 -14.59 -7.45 -2.60
N VAL A 45 -14.41 -7.78 -3.87
CA VAL A 45 -13.08 -8.01 -4.44
C VAL A 45 -12.24 -6.73 -4.36
N GLY A 46 -12.82 -5.58 -4.70
CA GLY A 46 -12.16 -4.28 -4.65
C GLY A 46 -11.72 -3.89 -3.24
N THR A 47 -12.53 -4.13 -2.22
CA THR A 47 -12.15 -3.87 -0.82
C THR A 47 -11.04 -4.81 -0.35
N VAL A 48 -11.07 -6.10 -0.71
CA VAL A 48 -9.99 -7.04 -0.40
C VAL A 48 -8.68 -6.59 -1.06
N VAL A 49 -8.71 -6.24 -2.35
CA VAL A 49 -7.53 -5.75 -3.08
C VAL A 49 -7.02 -4.44 -2.48
N LEU A 50 -7.92 -3.50 -2.14
CA LEU A 50 -7.56 -2.24 -1.49
C LEU A 50 -6.88 -2.47 -0.13
N LEU A 51 -7.44 -3.35 0.70
CA LEU A 51 -6.84 -3.69 2.00
C LEU A 51 -5.47 -4.35 1.83
N LEU A 52 -5.31 -5.26 0.87
CA LEU A 52 -4.01 -5.85 0.55
C LEU A 52 -3.01 -4.79 0.11
N LEU A 53 -3.43 -3.85 -0.76
CA LEU A 53 -2.59 -2.75 -1.21
C LEU A 53 -2.18 -1.85 -0.04
N LEU A 54 -3.11 -1.52 0.87
CA LEU A 54 -2.81 -0.75 2.07
C LEU A 54 -1.85 -1.48 3.01
N VAL A 55 -1.98 -2.80 3.17
CA VAL A 55 -1.04 -3.62 3.94
C VAL A 55 0.35 -3.61 3.30
N VAL A 56 0.42 -3.75 1.98
CA VAL A 56 1.70 -3.67 1.24
C VAL A 56 2.31 -2.28 1.41
N LEU A 57 1.55 -1.20 1.22
CA LEU A 57 2.03 0.17 1.41
C LEU A 57 2.48 0.42 2.85
N HIS A 58 1.70 -0.02 3.85
CA HIS A 58 2.05 0.12 5.26
C HIS A 58 3.30 -0.69 5.61
N CYS A 59 3.39 -1.94 5.16
CA CYS A 59 4.56 -2.79 5.36
C CYS A 59 5.79 -2.19 4.67
N CYS A 60 5.69 -1.77 3.41
CA CYS A 60 6.78 -1.13 2.69
C CYS A 60 7.20 0.21 3.35
N CYS A 61 6.27 1.05 3.81
CA CYS A 61 6.61 2.30 4.49
C CYS A 61 7.20 2.08 5.91
N CYS A 62 6.74 1.09 6.67
CA CYS A 62 7.29 0.71 7.97
C CYS A 62 8.65 0.00 7.86
N CYS A 63 8.84 -0.81 6.81
CA CYS A 63 10.13 -1.47 6.52
C CYS A 63 11.16 -0.51 5.92
N CYS A 64 10.75 0.50 5.15
CA CYS A 64 11.65 1.54 4.62
C CYS A 64 12.04 2.60 5.67
N THR A 65 11.32 2.70 6.79
CA THR A 65 11.69 3.56 7.94
C THR A 65 12.44 2.81 9.04
N THR A 66 12.52 1.48 8.97
CA THR A 66 13.39 0.69 9.84
C THR A 66 14.71 0.41 9.13
N SER A 67 15.56 1.44 9.07
CA SER A 67 16.99 1.14 9.14
C SER A 67 17.23 0.44 10.49
N PRO A 68 17.87 -0.74 10.54
CA PRO A 68 18.47 -1.21 11.78
C PRO A 68 19.73 -0.38 12.01
N ARG A 69 19.58 0.94 12.19
CA ARG A 69 20.71 1.77 12.62
C ARG A 69 20.84 1.56 14.11
N SER A 70 21.66 0.55 14.43
CA SER A 70 22.52 0.52 15.59
C SER A 70 21.83 0.81 16.92
N ARG A 71 21.65 -0.26 17.69
CA ARG A 71 21.93 -0.22 19.13
C ARG A 71 23.07 0.80 19.41
N LYS A 72 22.80 1.74 20.32
CA LYS A 72 23.67 2.76 20.93
C LYS A 72 23.63 4.18 20.31
N VAL A 73 23.43 5.09 21.26
CA VAL A 73 23.56 6.56 21.23
C VAL A 73 22.32 7.30 20.76
N SER A 74 21.41 7.52 21.72
CA SER A 74 20.80 8.85 21.84
C SER A 74 21.91 9.82 22.26
N PRO A 75 22.10 10.95 21.56
CA PRO A 75 22.58 12.18 22.17
C PRO A 75 21.49 13.23 21.95
N GLY A 76 20.25 12.89 22.29
CA GLY A 76 19.23 13.89 22.59
C GLY A 76 19.69 14.62 23.85
N LYS A 77 20.18 15.83 23.66
CA LYS A 77 20.72 16.69 24.72
C LYS A 77 19.69 16.92 25.82
N GLU A 78 19.80 16.17 26.90
CA GLU A 78 19.32 16.59 28.21
C GLU A 78 20.58 16.83 29.04
N LYS A 79 21.03 18.09 29.07
CA LYS A 79 21.91 18.50 30.16
C LYS A 79 21.03 18.48 31.42
N PRO A 80 21.25 17.62 32.43
CA PRO A 80 20.79 18.00 33.75
C PRO A 80 21.58 19.26 34.09
N LYS A 81 20.88 20.40 34.19
CA LYS A 81 21.44 21.59 34.82
C LYS A 81 21.73 21.22 36.27
N GLY A 82 22.93 20.71 36.52
CA GLY A 82 23.50 20.68 37.86
C GLY A 82 23.58 22.14 38.30
N VAL A 83 22.84 22.46 39.36
CA VAL A 83 22.99 23.73 40.04
C VAL A 83 24.35 23.65 40.72
N ASP A 84 25.33 24.43 40.27
CA ASP A 84 26.59 24.57 40.98
C ASP A 84 26.30 25.20 42.34
N ASN A 85 26.30 24.36 43.38
CA ASN A 85 26.17 24.80 44.77
C ASN A 85 27.49 25.46 45.18
N LEU A 86 27.57 26.78 44.96
CA LEU A 86 28.66 27.65 45.42
C LEU A 86 28.54 28.01 46.92
N ALA A 87 28.02 27.11 47.75
CA ALA A 87 27.83 27.39 49.17
C ALA A 87 28.54 26.35 50.03
N LEU A 88 29.45 26.88 50.87
CA LEU A 88 30.19 26.26 51.97
C LEU A 88 31.43 25.50 51.46
N GLU A 89 32.66 25.89 51.79
CA GLU A 89 33.25 26.13 53.12
C GLU A 89 34.53 27.02 52.97
N PRO A 90 35.19 27.53 54.03
CA PRO A 90 34.99 27.33 55.48
C PRO A 90 34.42 28.53 56.27
#